data_AF-A0A1Q8ZHW7-F1
#
_entry.id   AF-A0A1Q8ZHW7-F1
#
_cell.length_a   1.000
_cell.length_b   1.000
_cell.length_c   1.000
_cell.angle_alpha   90.00
_cell.angle_beta   90.00
_cell.angle_gamma   90.00
#
_symmetry.space_group_name_H-M   'P 1'
#
loop_
_entity.id
_entity.type
_entity.pdbx_description
1 polymer ?
#
loop_
_entity_poly.entity_id
_entity_poly.type
_entity_poly.pdbx_seq_one_letter_code
_entity_poly.pdbx_strand_id
1 'polypeptide(L)'
;MITKRSHKLFWIVDRHPVHRQTISKQWLKQHTEQIELFYLPSYSPQLNPVEYFNGFIKQGVHDQPPTRNLVQLKRRVLSQLRQLQKLPADIRNYFKHPSIAYAAL
;
A
#
# COMPACT_ATOMS: atom_id res chain seq x y z
N MET A 1 -1.79 -2.81 -16.74
CA MET A 1 -2.56 -2.38 -15.54
C MET A 1 -2.98 -0.93 -15.59
N ILE A 2 -2.18 0.00 -16.14
CA ILE A 2 -2.54 1.42 -16.28
C ILE A 2 -3.30 1.68 -17.60
N THR A 3 -2.80 1.13 -18.71
CA THR A 3 -3.36 1.31 -20.07
C THR A 3 -4.75 0.72 -20.32
N LYS A 4 -5.30 -0.06 -19.37
CA LYS A 4 -6.62 -0.71 -19.49
C LYS A 4 -7.69 -0.04 -18.61
N ARG A 5 -7.39 1.09 -17.99
CA ARG A 5 -8.32 1.78 -17.09
C ARG A 5 -9.03 2.92 -17.82
N SER A 6 -10.32 3.05 -17.59
CA SER A 6 -11.14 4.18 -18.04
C SER A 6 -10.96 5.43 -17.18
N HIS A 7 -10.37 5.28 -15.99
CA HIS A 7 -10.21 6.36 -15.01
C HIS A 7 -8.76 6.52 -14.58
N LYS A 8 -8.41 7.78 -14.30
CA LYS A 8 -7.12 8.20 -13.76
C LYS A 8 -6.83 7.48 -12.44
N LEU A 9 -5.57 7.12 -12.23
CA LEU A 9 -5.07 6.50 -11.01
C LEU A 9 -4.56 7.55 -10.04
N PHE A 10 -5.07 7.51 -8.82
CA PHE A 10 -4.58 8.32 -7.71
C PHE A 10 -3.62 7.49 -6.87
N TRP A 11 -2.35 7.87 -6.85
CA TRP A 11 -1.31 7.21 -6.05
C TRP A 11 -1.02 8.04 -4.81
N ILE A 12 -1.33 7.49 -3.65
CA ILE A 12 -1.02 8.10 -2.36
C ILE A 12 0.26 7.45 -1.85
N VAL A 13 1.30 8.26 -1.65
CA VAL A 13 2.62 7.79 -1.24
C VAL A 13 3.14 8.57 -0.04
N ASP A 14 3.91 7.91 0.82
CA ASP A 14 4.68 8.59 1.83
C ASP A 14 5.85 9.37 1.17
N ARG A 15 6.66 10.03 2.00
CA ARG A 15 7.80 10.81 1.52
C ARG A 15 9.10 10.02 1.52
N HIS A 16 9.10 8.68 1.44
CA HIS A 16 10.33 7.89 1.38
C HIS A 16 11.21 8.35 0.19
N PRO A 17 12.55 8.47 0.35
CA PRO A 17 13.43 9.02 -0.70
C PRO A 17 13.29 8.33 -2.06
N VAL A 18 12.98 7.03 -2.07
CA VAL A 18 12.73 6.24 -3.29
C VAL A 18 11.61 6.82 -4.16
N HIS A 19 10.56 7.39 -3.56
CA HIS A 19 9.44 7.99 -4.28
C HIS A 19 9.81 9.36 -4.87
N ARG A 20 10.90 9.98 -4.41
CA ARG A 20 11.35 11.32 -4.85
C ARG A 20 12.46 11.27 -5.90
N GLN A 21 12.91 10.09 -6.29
CA GLN A 21 13.98 9.92 -7.27
C GLN A 21 13.60 10.52 -8.62
N THR A 22 14.60 11.10 -9.30
CA THR A 22 14.43 11.79 -10.59
C THR A 22 13.81 10.88 -11.65
N ILE A 23 14.22 9.61 -11.70
CA ILE A 23 13.71 8.64 -12.68
C ILE A 23 12.19 8.42 -12.53
N SER A 24 11.71 8.28 -11.28
CA SER A 24 10.30 8.13 -10.96
C SER A 24 9.51 9.37 -11.37
N LYS A 25 10.06 10.57 -11.12
CA LYS A 25 9.43 11.85 -11.50
C LYS A 25 9.34 12.02 -13.01
N GLN A 26 10.40 11.68 -13.75
CA GLN A 26 10.41 11.77 -15.21
C GLN A 26 9.37 10.85 -15.83
N TRP A 27 9.27 9.61 -15.33
CA TRP A 27 8.26 8.67 -15.78
C TRP A 27 6.84 9.17 -15.48
N LEU A 28 6.59 9.68 -14.27
CA LEU A 28 5.28 10.24 -13.90
C LEU A 28 4.88 11.45 -14.76
N LYS A 29 5.84 12.29 -15.16
CA LYS A 29 5.58 13.42 -16.08
C LYS A 29 5.07 12.97 -17.45
N GLN A 30 5.46 11.78 -17.90
CA GLN A 30 4.97 11.21 -19.17
C GLN A 30 3.58 10.56 -19.03
N HIS A 31 3.08 10.41 -17.81
CA HIS A 31 1.84 9.67 -17.50
C HIS A 31 0.84 10.51 -16.69
N THR A 32 0.92 11.84 -16.74
CA THR A 32 0.08 12.75 -15.93
C THR A 32 -1.41 12.63 -16.21
N GLU A 33 -1.80 12.24 -17.42
CA GLU A 33 -3.20 11.96 -17.78
C GLU A 33 -3.72 10.66 -17.17
N GLN A 34 -2.81 9.73 -16.87
CA GLN A 34 -3.14 8.39 -16.40
C GLN A 34 -2.96 8.25 -14.88
N ILE A 35 -2.05 9.02 -14.29
CA ILE A 35 -1.62 8.91 -12.89
C ILE A 35 -1.48 10.30 -12.29
N GLU A 36 -2.04 10.47 -11.09
CA GLU A 36 -1.81 11.62 -10.22
C GLU A 36 -1.23 11.15 -8.89
N LEU A 37 -0.15 11.80 -8.45
CA LEU A 37 0.59 11.41 -7.25
C LEU A 37 0.35 12.40 -6.12
N PHE A 38 -0.07 11.89 -4.96
CA PHE A 38 -0.29 12.63 -3.73
C PHE A 38 0.72 12.21 -2.67
N TYR A 39 1.45 13.19 -2.14
CA TYR A 39 2.40 12.95 -1.05
C TYR A 39 1.76 13.23 0.30
N LEU A 40 1.81 12.24 1.19
CA LEU A 40 1.42 12.42 2.58
C LEU A 40 2.36 13.38 3.31
N PRO A 41 1.87 14.10 4.34
CA PRO A 41 2.74 14.89 5.22
C PRO A 41 3.88 14.02 5.79
N SER A 42 5.03 14.65 6.03
CA SER A 42 6.17 13.95 6.63
C SER A 42 5.78 13.37 8.00
N TYR A 43 6.37 12.23 8.36
CA TYR A 43 6.17 11.58 9.67
C TYR A 43 4.70 11.34 10.04
N SER A 44 3.82 11.10 9.06
CA SER A 44 2.38 10.87 9.28
C SER A 44 1.94 9.44 8.89
N PRO A 45 2.48 8.38 9.51
CA PRO A 45 2.14 7.00 9.18
C PRO A 45 0.65 6.68 9.38
N GLN A 46 -0.02 7.34 10.33
CA GLN A 46 -1.45 7.18 10.60
C GLN A 46 -2.35 7.59 9.42
N LEU A 47 -1.82 8.39 8.50
CA LEU A 47 -2.54 8.78 7.29
C LEU A 47 -2.28 7.81 6.14
N ASN A 48 -1.32 6.89 6.25
CA ASN A 48 -0.96 6.01 5.14
C ASN A 48 -1.82 4.73 5.16
N PRO A 49 -2.71 4.51 4.17
CA PRO A 49 -3.58 3.33 4.14
C PRO A 49 -2.78 2.02 4.11
N VAL A 50 -1.55 2.04 3.59
CA VAL A 50 -0.69 0.84 3.56
C VAL A 50 -0.32 0.37 4.97
N GLU A 51 -0.39 1.21 6.00
CA GLU A 51 -0.10 0.78 7.37
C GLU A 51 -1.15 -0.19 7.92
N TYR A 52 -2.41 -0.10 7.50
CA TYR A 52 -3.44 -1.09 7.86
C TYR A 52 -3.15 -2.44 7.20
N PHE A 53 -2.78 -2.40 5.91
CA PHE A 53 -2.31 -3.57 5.18
C PHE A 53 -1.07 -4.19 5.85
N ASN A 54 -0.05 -3.39 6.13
CA ASN A 54 1.18 -3.84 6.79
C ASN A 54 0.89 -4.39 8.19
N GLY A 55 -0.02 -3.77 8.94
CA GLY A 55 -0.46 -4.22 10.25
C GLY A 55 -1.04 -5.63 10.19
N PHE A 56 -1.96 -5.89 9.26
CA PHE A 56 -2.53 -7.22 9.05
C PHE A 56 -1.44 -8.27 8.75
N ILE A 57 -0.52 -7.96 7.83
CA ILE A 57 0.56 -8.88 7.45
C ILE A 57 1.52 -9.12 8.63
N LYS A 58 1.95 -8.07 9.33
CA LYS A 58 2.85 -8.17 10.48
C LYS A 58 2.20 -8.99 11.59
N GLN A 59 0.94 -8.71 11.93
CA GLN A 59 0.19 -9.45 12.94
C GLN A 59 0.14 -10.93 12.60
N GLY A 60 -0.32 -11.30 11.40
CA GLY A 60 -0.40 -12.69 11.00
C GLY A 60 0.95 -13.41 10.84
N VAL A 61 2.06 -12.66 10.73
CA VAL A 61 3.42 -13.22 10.82
C VAL A 61 3.82 -13.49 12.26
N HIS A 62 3.47 -12.58 13.18
CA HIS A 62 3.80 -12.63 14.62
C HIS A 62 2.91 -13.57 15.44
N ASP A 63 1.67 -13.83 15.01
CA ASP A 63 0.73 -14.78 15.64
C ASP A 63 1.19 -16.25 15.54
N GLN A 64 2.35 -16.49 14.93
CA GLN A 64 2.89 -17.81 14.64
C GLN A 64 4.31 -17.90 15.20
N PRO A 65 4.79 -19.11 15.58
CA PRO A 65 6.13 -19.29 16.11
C PRO A 65 7.20 -18.66 15.21
N PRO A 66 8.28 -18.08 15.76
CA PRO A 66 9.30 -17.37 14.98
C PRO A 66 9.85 -18.19 13.81
N THR A 67 9.98 -17.55 12.65
CA THR A 67 10.59 -18.18 11.47
C THR A 67 12.10 -18.27 11.65
N ARG A 68 12.71 -19.38 11.22
CA ARG A 68 14.15 -19.63 11.40
C ARG A 68 15.01 -19.18 10.23
N ASN A 69 14.40 -18.83 9.10
CA ASN A 69 15.10 -18.36 7.91
C ASN A 69 14.19 -17.52 7.00
N LEU A 70 14.81 -16.85 6.02
CA LEU A 70 14.13 -15.98 5.07
C LEU A 70 13.10 -16.71 4.19
N VAL A 71 13.33 -18.00 3.87
CA VAL A 71 12.39 -18.79 3.05
C VAL A 71 11.07 -19.00 3.81
N GLN A 72 11.15 -19.34 5.09
CA GLN A 72 9.98 -19.49 5.96
C GLN A 72 9.25 -18.15 6.13
N LEU A 73 9.98 -17.06 6.34
CA LEU A 73 9.39 -15.72 6.44
C LEU A 73 8.64 -15.33 5.16
N LYS A 74 9.28 -15.49 4.00
CA LYS A 74 8.65 -15.23 2.69
C LYS A 74 7.38 -16.06 2.50
N ARG A 75 7.43 -17.36 2.81
CA ARG A 75 6.24 -18.24 2.72
C ARG A 75 5.10 -17.75 3.61
N ARG A 76 5.41 -17.31 4.83
CA ARG A 76 4.40 -16.80 5.77
C ARG A 76 3.79 -15.50 5.31
N VAL A 77 4.61 -14.53 4.90
CA VAL A 77 4.15 -13.26 4.32
C VAL A 77 3.23 -13.53 3.12
N LEU A 78 3.65 -14.40 2.19
CA LEU A 78 2.82 -14.77 1.03
C LEU A 78 1.49 -15.43 1.43
N SER A 79 1.47 -16.21 2.51
CA SER A 79 0.23 -16.79 3.03
C SER A 79 -0.73 -15.72 3.53
N GLN A 80 -0.23 -14.76 4.32
CA GLN A 80 -1.03 -13.63 4.82
C GLN A 80 -1.55 -12.76 3.69
N LEU A 81 -0.72 -12.49 2.66
CA LEU A 81 -1.14 -11.76 1.46
C LEU A 81 -2.27 -12.47 0.72
N ARG A 82 -2.18 -13.78 0.53
CA ARG A 82 -3.24 -14.59 -0.12
C ARG A 82 -4.51 -14.67 0.71
N GLN A 83 -4.40 -14.64 2.03
CA GLN A 83 -5.57 -14.57 2.91
C GLN A 83 -6.27 -13.23 2.74
N LEU A 84 -5.53 -12.12 2.82
CA LEU A 84 -6.10 -10.77 2.68
C LEU A 84 -6.78 -10.56 1.31
N GLN A 85 -6.22 -11.11 0.23
CA GLN A 85 -6.84 -11.09 -1.11
C GLN A 85 -8.24 -11.70 -1.14
N LYS A 86 -8.56 -12.63 -0.24
CA LYS A 86 -9.89 -13.26 -0.12
C LYS A 86 -10.85 -12.47 0.77
N LEU A 87 -10.39 -11.38 1.37
CA LEU A 87 -11.14 -10.55 2.32
C LEU A 87 -11.34 -9.11 1.81
N PRO A 88 -12.00 -8.91 0.65
CA PRO A 88 -12.16 -7.58 0.07
C PRO A 88 -13.05 -6.66 0.92
N ALA A 89 -13.93 -7.23 1.75
CA ALA A 89 -14.74 -6.46 2.69
C ALA A 89 -13.87 -5.80 3.78
N ASP A 90 -12.89 -6.52 4.31
CA ASP A 90 -11.97 -6.00 5.33
C ASP A 90 -11.07 -4.91 4.76
N ILE A 91 -10.56 -5.11 3.54
CA ILE A 91 -9.78 -4.08 2.83
C ILE A 91 -10.60 -2.80 2.67
N ARG A 92 -11.86 -2.91 2.22
CA ARG A 92 -12.78 -1.75 2.13
C ARG A 92 -13.05 -1.12 3.50
N ASN A 93 -13.06 -1.91 4.56
CA ASN A 93 -13.31 -1.42 5.90
C ASN A 93 -12.17 -0.54 6.42
N TYR A 94 -10.92 -0.76 5.99
CA TYR A 94 -9.80 0.13 6.34
C TYR A 94 -10.12 1.57 5.96
N PHE A 95 -10.61 1.78 4.75
CA PHE A 95 -10.97 3.10 4.21
C PHE A 95 -12.14 3.79 4.91
N LYS A 96 -12.78 3.17 5.91
CA LYS A 96 -13.77 3.83 6.77
C LYS A 96 -13.15 4.50 7.99
N HIS A 97 -11.89 4.22 8.29
CA HIS A 97 -11.23 4.82 9.44
C HIS A 97 -10.99 6.32 9.20
N PRO A 98 -11.30 7.22 10.17
CA PRO A 98 -11.26 8.67 9.96
C PRO A 98 -9.95 9.20 9.39
N SER A 99 -8.81 8.65 9.84
CA SER A 99 -7.48 9.06 9.39
C SER A 99 -7.14 8.70 7.95
N ILE A 100 -7.86 7.75 7.33
CA ILE A 100 -7.61 7.30 5.95
C ILE A 100 -8.84 7.39 5.03
N ALA A 101 -9.97 7.90 5.53
CA ALA A 101 -11.20 8.08 4.76
C ALA A 101 -11.01 8.97 3.52
N TYR A 102 -10.04 9.90 3.56
CA TYR A 102 -9.68 10.73 2.41
C TYR A 102 -9.20 9.90 1.18
N ALA A 103 -8.70 8.68 1.39
CA ALA A 103 -8.22 7.80 0.34
C ALA A 103 -9.33 6.98 -0.33
N ALA A 104 -10.58 7.14 0.12
CA ALA A 104 -11.77 6.45 -0.38
C ALA A 104 -12.61 7.30 -1.34
N LEU A 105 -12.17 8.54 -1.59
CA LEU A 105 -12.87 9.54 -2.41
C LEU A 105 -12.90 9.18 -3.89
#